data_AF-A0A2V8A030-F1
#
_entry.id   AF-A0A2V8A030-F1
#
_cell.length_a   1.000
_cell.length_b   1.000
_cell.length_c   1.000
_cell.angle_alpha   90.00
_cell.angle_beta   90.00
_cell.angle_gamma   90.00
#
_symmetry.space_group_name_H-M   'P 1'
#
loop_
_entity.id
_entity.type
_entity.pdbx_description
1 polymer ?
#
loop_
_entity_poly.entity_id
_entity_poly.type
_entity_poly.pdbx_seq_one_letter_code
_entity_poly.pdbx_strand_id
1 'polypeptide(L)'
;MRPDWAATRVDRFESLRRTTTCSACGARWDPLSHTQDVGGPLARTSVDLALVLDATVGLDADDPVTRDGEGHRAASYRDALTPEALAGARLGAVRNLFGSAPEDTEGGDVVRKAIDAMRDRGATIVDVAIAGLETALQGSSVINTEFKFDLLDYLARYPQAPVHSLGEILERGDYHAALEAGFKQSNAIDSRDSAAHRIALHKRAAVRELITAALEEQRVDALVYPVLSRKAALIGEPARGMNNCQVSASTGFPALSVPAGFTADGVPIGMELLGPPWTESRLLSIAYAFERAVQPRRAPATTPALVNGKRPPPLRSAAAIEEVRATFTFDPVTGRLSYDVSATSARAGAVSVAIHRAAKDHNGPVILSVLNGSASTGDVVLQPIDREALARGDLYLGVRSMKGESRAQLQFKPE
;
A
#
# COMPACT_ATOMS: atom_id res chain seq x y z
N MET A 1 4.51 -3.52 -15.05
CA MET A 1 4.85 -3.91 -13.66
C MET A 1 3.80 -3.30 -12.75
N ARG A 2 3.18 -4.09 -11.85
CA ARG A 2 2.18 -3.59 -10.90
C ARG A 2 2.88 -3.28 -9.56
N PRO A 3 2.49 -2.25 -8.80
CA PRO A 3 3.12 -1.93 -7.53
C PRO A 3 2.90 -3.04 -6.50
N ASP A 4 3.79 -3.13 -5.52
CA ASP A 4 3.87 -4.20 -4.51
C ASP A 4 3.30 -3.70 -3.17
N TRP A 5 1.99 -3.46 -3.14
CA TRP A 5 1.38 -2.46 -2.26
C TRP A 5 0.71 -3.00 -0.99
N ALA A 6 0.90 -4.27 -0.64
CA ALA A 6 0.52 -4.82 0.67
C ALA A 6 1.70 -4.73 1.66
N ALA A 7 2.22 -3.52 1.89
CA ALA A 7 3.20 -3.24 2.93
C ALA A 7 2.57 -2.36 4.01
N THR A 8 2.95 -2.57 5.27
CA THR A 8 2.69 -1.62 6.35
C THR A 8 3.54 -0.40 6.05
N ARG A 9 2.91 0.72 5.79
CA ARG A 9 3.56 1.97 5.42
C ARG A 9 3.53 2.88 6.63
N VAL A 10 4.68 3.23 7.17
CA VAL A 10 4.74 4.38 8.09
C VAL A 10 4.55 5.60 7.20
N ASP A 11 3.41 6.28 7.33
CA ASP A 11 3.18 7.52 6.60
C ASP A 11 3.86 8.69 7.30
N ARG A 12 3.98 8.65 8.64
CA ARG A 12 4.77 9.59 9.45
C ARG A 12 5.08 9.09 10.85
N PHE A 13 6.19 9.54 11.40
CA PHE A 13 6.34 9.65 12.84
C PHE A 13 6.78 11.08 13.17
N GLU A 14 6.33 11.64 14.30
CA GLU A 14 6.78 12.96 14.75
C GLU A 14 8.24 12.85 15.22
N SER A 15 8.65 11.71 15.77
CA SER A 15 10.05 11.31 16.01
C SER A 15 10.88 11.10 14.74
N LEU A 16 10.22 10.87 13.60
CA LEU A 16 10.84 10.90 12.27
C LEU A 16 10.63 12.24 11.58
N ARG A 17 10.23 13.31 12.31
CA ARG A 17 10.33 14.66 11.76
C ARG A 17 11.78 14.92 11.38
N ARG A 18 11.96 14.74 10.08
CA ARG A 18 13.14 15.06 9.31
C ARG A 18 14.45 14.39 9.71
N THR A 19 14.56 13.08 9.49
CA THR A 19 15.81 12.63 8.87
C THR A 19 15.75 13.03 7.38
N THR A 20 15.97 14.33 7.07
CA THR A 20 16.37 14.74 5.70
C THR A 20 17.76 14.23 5.37
N THR A 21 18.51 13.83 6.40
CA THR A 21 19.81 13.21 6.32
C THR A 21 19.72 11.82 6.95
N CYS A 22 20.16 10.81 6.23
CA CYS A 22 20.44 9.51 6.83
C CYS A 22 21.53 9.68 7.89
N SER A 23 21.21 9.68 9.19
CA SER A 23 22.21 9.87 10.25
C SER A 23 23.34 8.84 10.20
N ALA A 24 23.08 7.66 9.63
CA ALA A 24 24.07 6.61 9.42
C ALA A 24 24.97 6.81 8.18
N CYS A 25 24.58 7.64 7.21
CA CYS A 25 25.26 7.73 5.91
C CYS A 25 25.45 9.14 5.34
N GLY A 26 24.98 10.20 6.01
CA GLY A 26 25.15 11.60 5.60
C GLY A 26 24.42 12.00 4.32
N ALA A 27 23.71 11.07 3.66
CA ALA A 27 22.99 11.32 2.41
C ALA A 27 21.71 12.11 2.68
N ARG A 28 21.54 13.24 1.99
CA ARG A 28 20.34 14.07 2.03
C ARG A 28 19.40 13.77 0.87
N TRP A 29 18.10 13.77 1.13
CA TRP A 29 17.08 13.50 0.11
C TRP A 29 16.71 14.80 -0.62
N ASP A 30 16.33 14.67 -1.90
CA ASP A 30 15.78 15.76 -2.70
C ASP A 30 14.47 16.25 -2.07
N PRO A 31 14.39 17.53 -1.63
CA PRO A 31 13.25 18.02 -0.87
C PRO A 31 12.07 18.35 -1.78
N LEU A 32 10.86 18.20 -1.24
CA LEU A 32 9.62 18.69 -1.81
C LEU A 32 9.06 19.87 -1.02
N SER A 33 9.18 19.84 0.31
CA SER A 33 8.67 20.85 1.23
C SER A 33 9.30 20.67 2.61
N HIS A 34 10.14 21.60 3.05
CA HIS A 34 10.76 21.55 4.38
C HIS A 34 9.71 21.49 5.51
N THR A 35 8.52 22.06 5.33
CA THR A 35 7.45 21.99 6.34
C THR A 35 6.80 20.60 6.44
N GLN A 36 6.78 19.83 5.34
CA GLN A 36 6.04 18.58 5.26
C GLN A 36 6.92 17.33 5.12
N ASP A 37 8.16 17.46 4.68
CA ASP A 37 8.98 16.30 4.36
C ASP A 37 9.38 15.52 5.61
N VAL A 38 9.19 14.21 5.53
CA VAL A 38 9.54 13.23 6.55
C VAL A 38 9.99 11.96 5.87
N GLY A 39 11.14 11.42 6.31
CA GLY A 39 11.53 10.07 5.94
C GLY A 39 10.90 9.05 6.86
N GLY A 40 10.05 8.18 6.31
CA GLY A 40 9.36 7.09 7.00
C GLY A 40 9.80 5.71 6.52
N PRO A 41 10.04 4.72 7.41
CA PRO A 41 10.34 3.37 6.97
C PRO A 41 9.09 2.68 6.41
N LEU A 42 9.31 1.85 5.39
CA LEU A 42 8.28 0.99 4.81
C LEU A 42 8.69 -0.46 5.05
N ALA A 43 7.81 -1.26 5.64
CA ALA A 43 8.10 -2.66 5.87
C ALA A 43 6.86 -3.54 5.82
N ARG A 44 7.06 -4.85 5.82
CA ARG A 44 5.95 -5.81 5.79
C ARG A 44 5.38 -6.10 7.17
N THR A 45 6.11 -5.75 8.23
CA THR A 45 5.73 -6.04 9.62
C THR A 45 5.99 -4.85 10.53
N SER A 46 5.20 -4.72 11.61
CA SER A 46 5.44 -3.70 12.64
C SER A 46 6.78 -3.88 13.36
N VAL A 47 7.28 -5.13 13.44
CA VAL A 47 8.60 -5.44 14.01
C VAL A 47 9.72 -4.86 13.16
N ASP A 48 9.66 -5.06 11.84
CA ASP A 48 10.64 -4.51 10.91
C ASP A 48 10.62 -2.98 10.93
N LEU A 49 9.43 -2.37 11.03
CA LEU A 49 9.32 -0.92 11.19
C LEU A 49 10.05 -0.45 12.45
N ALA A 50 9.75 -1.03 13.61
CA ALA A 50 10.38 -0.66 14.87
C ALA A 50 11.91 -0.77 14.84
N LEU A 51 12.44 -1.84 14.22
CA LEU A 51 13.88 -2.03 14.04
C LEU A 51 14.52 -0.93 13.18
N VAL A 52 13.84 -0.49 12.11
CA VAL A 52 14.37 0.60 11.29
C VAL A 52 14.31 1.93 12.05
N LEU A 53 13.25 2.19 12.82
CA LEU A 53 13.15 3.41 13.63
C LEU A 53 14.26 3.49 14.68
N ASP A 54 14.56 2.38 15.35
CA ASP A 54 15.67 2.30 16.30
C ASP A 54 16.99 2.72 15.66
N ALA A 55 17.18 2.39 14.38
CA ALA A 55 18.37 2.72 13.61
C ALA A 55 18.37 4.14 13.03
N THR A 56 17.20 4.72 12.71
CA THR A 56 17.11 5.97 11.94
C THR A 56 16.65 7.19 12.72
N VAL A 57 15.91 7.03 13.83
CA VAL A 57 15.45 8.17 14.63
C VAL A 57 16.61 8.76 15.41
N GLY A 58 16.82 10.07 15.33
CA GLY A 58 17.87 10.75 16.08
C GLY A 58 17.89 12.26 15.82
N LEU A 59 18.70 12.95 16.63
CA LEU A 59 19.01 14.36 16.39
C LEU A 59 19.97 14.47 15.20
N ASP A 60 19.76 15.51 14.41
CA ASP A 60 20.64 15.88 13.32
C ASP A 60 20.98 17.37 13.42
N ALA A 61 22.26 17.69 13.61
CA ALA A 61 22.74 19.07 13.69
C ALA A 61 22.45 19.86 12.40
N ASP A 62 22.35 19.12 11.31
CA ASP A 62 22.15 19.58 9.94
C ASP A 62 20.67 19.73 9.56
N ASP A 63 19.77 19.34 10.48
CA ASP A 63 18.33 19.53 10.38
C ASP A 63 17.73 20.07 11.70
N PRO A 64 17.52 21.41 11.80
CA PRO A 64 17.07 22.04 13.03
C PRO A 64 15.75 21.51 13.62
N VAL A 65 14.85 20.93 12.82
CA VAL A 65 13.55 20.43 13.31
C VAL A 65 13.68 19.13 14.08
N THR A 66 14.78 18.39 13.92
CA THR A 66 15.02 17.19 14.75
C THR A 66 15.14 17.51 16.23
N ARG A 67 15.52 18.76 16.57
CA ARG A 67 15.61 19.24 17.96
C ARG A 67 14.26 19.24 18.68
N ASP A 68 13.15 19.37 17.97
CA ASP A 68 11.82 19.30 18.56
C ASP A 68 11.56 17.91 19.20
N GLY A 69 12.25 16.88 18.72
CA GLY A 69 12.18 15.51 19.25
C GLY A 69 13.14 15.22 20.41
N GLU A 70 13.94 16.19 20.84
CA GLU A 70 14.84 16.01 21.98
C GLU A 70 14.04 15.68 23.25
N GLY A 71 14.42 14.59 23.93
CA GLY A 71 13.71 14.08 25.12
C GLY A 71 12.44 13.27 24.84
N HIS A 72 11.95 13.24 23.59
CA HIS A 72 10.76 12.49 23.20
C HIS A 72 11.06 11.12 22.57
N ARG A 73 12.29 10.89 22.12
CA ARG A 73 12.71 9.61 21.52
C ARG A 73 12.64 8.46 22.53
N ALA A 74 11.97 7.38 22.16
CA ALA A 74 12.00 6.12 22.91
C ALA A 74 13.40 5.49 22.89
N ALA A 75 13.80 4.84 23.98
CA ALA A 75 15.07 4.10 24.03
C ALA A 75 15.13 3.00 22.95
N SER A 76 14.00 2.30 22.76
CA SER A 76 13.76 1.43 21.61
C SER A 76 12.25 1.39 21.29
N TYR A 77 11.91 1.49 20.02
CA TYR A 77 10.58 1.27 19.48
C TYR A 77 10.20 -0.21 19.48
N ARG A 78 11.18 -1.12 19.40
CA ARG A 78 10.95 -2.56 19.46
C ARG A 78 10.40 -2.97 20.82
N ASP A 79 10.93 -2.38 21.89
CA ASP A 79 10.53 -2.69 23.26
C ASP A 79 9.08 -2.30 23.56
N ALA A 80 8.51 -1.37 22.78
CA ALA A 80 7.11 -0.98 22.89
C ALA A 80 6.14 -2.00 22.30
N LEU A 81 6.60 -2.99 21.52
CA LEU A 81 5.72 -3.91 20.80
C LEU A 81 5.14 -4.97 21.73
N THR A 82 3.85 -4.84 22.05
CA THR A 82 3.13 -5.80 22.89
C THR A 82 1.90 -6.36 22.16
N PRO A 83 1.68 -7.69 22.17
CA PRO A 83 0.53 -8.29 21.48
C PRO A 83 -0.81 -7.95 22.16
N GLU A 84 -0.79 -7.52 23.42
CA GLU A 84 -1.95 -7.11 24.20
C GLU A 84 -2.33 -5.64 24.00
N ALA A 85 -1.59 -4.85 23.23
CA ALA A 85 -1.78 -3.39 23.16
C ALA A 85 -3.15 -2.90 22.65
N LEU A 86 -3.95 -3.77 22.03
CA LEU A 86 -5.35 -3.46 21.70
C LEU A 86 -6.24 -3.47 22.94
N ALA A 87 -5.95 -4.31 23.94
CA ALA A 87 -6.71 -4.36 25.18
C ALA A 87 -6.55 -3.03 25.93
N GLY A 88 -7.67 -2.32 26.10
CA GLY A 88 -7.68 -1.00 26.74
C GLY A 88 -7.28 0.15 25.83
N ALA A 89 -6.94 -0.10 24.55
CA ALA A 89 -6.76 0.97 23.58
C ALA A 89 -8.07 1.71 23.33
N ARG A 90 -8.02 3.03 23.16
CA ARG A 90 -9.17 3.84 22.76
C ARG A 90 -8.91 4.43 21.38
N LEU A 91 -9.68 4.03 20.37
CA LEU A 91 -9.46 4.45 18.98
C LEU A 91 -10.68 5.24 18.47
N GLY A 92 -10.43 6.41 17.89
CA GLY A 92 -11.45 7.27 17.30
C GLY A 92 -11.66 7.00 15.82
N ALA A 93 -12.75 6.35 15.43
CA ALA A 93 -13.09 6.13 14.02
C ALA A 93 -13.65 7.43 13.40
N VAL A 94 -12.87 8.08 12.53
CA VAL A 94 -13.21 9.41 11.99
C VAL A 94 -14.20 9.28 10.83
N ARG A 95 -15.49 9.42 11.12
CA ARG A 95 -16.59 9.12 10.20
C ARG A 95 -16.57 9.96 8.94
N ASN A 96 -16.18 11.23 9.03
CA ASN A 96 -16.06 12.14 7.89
C ASN A 96 -15.05 11.66 6.84
N LEU A 97 -14.11 10.78 7.20
CA LEU A 97 -13.03 10.32 6.32
C LEU A 97 -13.32 9.00 5.60
N PHE A 98 -14.49 8.39 5.81
CA PHE A 98 -14.89 7.14 5.14
C PHE A 98 -15.52 7.36 3.76
N GLY A 99 -15.80 8.61 3.38
CA GLY A 99 -16.60 8.92 2.18
C GLY A 99 -18.08 8.62 2.38
N SER A 100 -18.90 9.21 1.51
CA SER A 100 -20.36 9.05 1.52
C SER A 100 -20.91 8.58 0.18
N ALA A 101 -20.07 8.46 -0.85
CA ALA A 101 -20.52 8.02 -2.16
C ALA A 101 -20.61 6.49 -2.20
N PRO A 102 -21.51 5.90 -3.02
CA PRO A 102 -21.63 4.45 -3.15
C PRO A 102 -20.30 3.76 -3.47
N GLU A 103 -19.42 4.39 -4.25
CA GLU A 103 -18.13 3.79 -4.63
C GLU A 103 -17.09 3.79 -3.50
N ASP A 104 -17.30 4.54 -2.41
CA ASP A 104 -16.46 4.50 -1.22
C ASP A 104 -16.79 3.31 -0.31
N THR A 105 -17.97 2.69 -0.50
CA THR A 105 -18.52 1.67 0.38
C THR A 105 -17.60 0.46 0.52
N GLU A 106 -17.07 -0.07 -0.60
CA GLU A 106 -16.24 -1.28 -0.57
C GLU A 106 -14.95 -1.05 0.24
N GLY A 107 -14.25 0.07 0.02
CA GLY A 107 -13.04 0.41 0.78
C GLY A 107 -13.35 0.70 2.25
N GLY A 108 -14.41 1.48 2.50
CA GLY A 108 -14.87 1.78 3.85
C GLY A 108 -15.28 0.53 4.65
N ASP A 109 -15.91 -0.46 4.00
CA ASP A 109 -16.31 -1.72 4.64
C ASP A 109 -15.12 -2.58 5.03
N VAL A 110 -14.05 -2.60 4.22
CA VAL A 110 -12.81 -3.31 4.59
C VAL A 110 -12.21 -2.69 5.85
N VAL A 111 -12.17 -1.36 5.94
CA VAL A 111 -11.65 -0.66 7.13
C VAL A 111 -12.57 -0.84 8.34
N ARG A 112 -13.90 -0.78 8.16
CA ARG A 112 -14.87 -1.06 9.23
C ARG A 112 -14.68 -2.47 9.82
N LYS A 113 -14.50 -3.49 8.97
CA LYS A 113 -14.20 -4.86 9.43
C LYS A 113 -12.88 -4.95 10.22
N ALA A 114 -11.86 -4.21 9.82
CA ALA A 114 -10.59 -4.14 10.55
C ALA A 114 -10.77 -3.48 11.94
N ILE A 115 -11.54 -2.40 12.02
CA ILE A 115 -11.89 -1.71 13.27
C ILE A 115 -12.72 -2.62 14.18
N ASP A 116 -13.68 -3.37 13.64
CA ASP A 116 -14.45 -4.35 14.40
C ASP A 116 -13.55 -5.47 14.95
N ALA A 117 -12.58 -5.95 14.16
CA ALA A 117 -11.59 -6.91 14.64
C ALA A 117 -10.69 -6.33 15.75
N MET A 118 -10.36 -5.03 15.73
CA MET A 118 -9.69 -4.36 16.86
C MET A 118 -10.59 -4.33 18.10
N ARG A 119 -11.89 -4.02 17.92
CA ARG A 119 -12.88 -4.04 19.02
C ARG A 119 -12.98 -5.41 19.67
N ASP A 120 -13.04 -6.47 18.87
CA ASP A 120 -13.10 -7.86 19.34
C ASP A 120 -11.87 -8.29 20.15
N ARG A 121 -10.75 -7.55 20.03
CA ARG A 121 -9.52 -7.75 20.81
C ARG A 121 -9.36 -6.77 21.97
N GLY A 122 -10.45 -6.09 22.35
CA GLY A 122 -10.51 -5.28 23.56
C GLY A 122 -10.21 -3.79 23.36
N ALA A 123 -10.12 -3.31 22.12
CA ALA A 123 -10.06 -1.88 21.85
C ALA A 123 -11.46 -1.25 22.02
N THR A 124 -11.52 -0.11 22.70
CA THR A 124 -12.71 0.74 22.70
C THR A 124 -12.71 1.57 21.43
N ILE A 125 -13.76 1.45 20.62
CA ILE A 125 -13.93 2.24 19.40
C ILE A 125 -14.95 3.36 19.67
N VAL A 126 -14.55 4.60 19.43
CA VAL A 126 -15.40 5.79 19.55
C VAL A 126 -15.64 6.36 18.16
N ASP A 127 -16.88 6.71 17.85
CA ASP A 127 -17.19 7.39 16.60
C ASP A 127 -16.90 8.87 16.72
N VAL A 128 -16.02 9.36 15.84
CA VAL A 128 -15.55 10.75 15.86
C VAL A 128 -15.99 11.44 14.59
N ALA A 129 -16.60 12.62 14.73
CA ALA A 129 -16.88 13.52 13.63
C ALA A 129 -16.18 14.85 13.88
N ILE A 130 -15.37 15.31 12.93
CA ILE A 130 -14.54 16.52 13.08
C ILE A 130 -15.11 17.59 12.17
N ALA A 131 -15.91 18.48 12.76
CA ALA A 131 -16.55 19.58 12.03
C ALA A 131 -15.50 20.51 11.41
N GLY A 132 -15.72 20.92 10.14
CA GLY A 132 -14.84 21.84 9.44
C GLY A 132 -13.52 21.26 8.93
N LEU A 133 -13.21 19.98 9.19
CA LEU A 133 -11.94 19.35 8.80
C LEU A 133 -11.67 19.43 7.29
N GLU A 134 -12.65 19.10 6.46
CA GLU A 134 -12.50 19.14 5.01
C GLU A 134 -12.17 20.55 4.51
N THR A 135 -12.89 21.57 5.00
CA THR A 135 -12.66 22.98 4.66
C THR A 135 -11.28 23.45 5.12
N ALA A 136 -10.82 23.02 6.30
CA ALA A 136 -9.50 23.36 6.81
C ALA A 136 -8.37 22.71 5.98
N LEU A 137 -8.58 21.46 5.52
CA LEU A 137 -7.62 20.75 4.68
C LEU A 137 -7.46 21.39 3.29
N GLN A 138 -8.53 21.92 2.71
CA GLN A 138 -8.50 22.57 1.40
C GLN A 138 -7.50 23.73 1.38
N GLY A 139 -6.38 23.58 0.68
CA GLY A 139 -5.33 24.60 0.59
C GLY A 139 -4.38 24.65 1.78
N SER A 140 -4.31 23.59 2.59
CA SER A 140 -3.32 23.44 3.68
C SER A 140 -1.95 22.90 3.21
N SER A 141 -1.83 22.51 1.94
CA SER A 141 -0.56 22.09 1.36
C SER A 141 0.34 23.30 1.11
N VAL A 142 1.61 23.17 1.48
CA VAL A 142 2.65 24.19 1.28
C VAL A 142 3.65 23.80 0.19
N ILE A 143 3.55 22.58 -0.35
CA ILE A 143 4.46 22.03 -1.37
C ILE A 143 4.69 23.01 -2.52
N ASN A 144 3.62 23.48 -3.18
CA ASN A 144 3.77 24.37 -4.34
C ASN A 144 4.39 25.73 -3.99
N THR A 145 4.36 26.14 -2.72
CA THR A 145 4.96 27.39 -2.26
C THR A 145 6.41 27.24 -1.79
N GLU A 146 6.81 26.02 -1.44
CA GLU A 146 8.14 25.72 -0.87
C GLU A 146 9.08 25.07 -1.89
N PHE A 147 8.57 24.16 -2.74
CA PHE A 147 9.36 23.28 -3.60
C PHE A 147 10.43 23.99 -4.43
N LYS A 148 10.07 25.09 -5.12
CA LYS A 148 11.00 25.88 -5.94
C LYS A 148 12.26 26.26 -5.16
N PHE A 149 12.06 26.73 -3.94
CA PHE A 149 13.14 27.28 -3.14
C PHE A 149 13.91 26.21 -2.39
N ASP A 150 13.24 25.15 -1.94
CA ASP A 150 13.90 24.03 -1.26
C ASP A 150 14.77 23.23 -2.25
N LEU A 151 14.29 23.04 -3.49
CA LEU A 151 15.09 22.47 -4.57
C LEU A 151 16.30 23.37 -4.91
N LEU A 152 16.12 24.69 -4.93
CA LEU A 152 17.20 25.65 -5.18
C LEU A 152 18.30 25.52 -4.10
N ASP A 153 17.93 25.48 -2.83
CA ASP A 153 18.87 25.30 -1.72
C ASP A 153 19.56 23.94 -1.76
N TYR A 154 18.85 22.89 -2.16
CA TYR A 154 19.42 21.56 -2.34
C TYR A 154 20.46 21.56 -3.46
N LEU A 155 20.12 22.04 -4.66
CA LEU A 155 21.03 22.08 -5.82
C LEU A 155 22.25 22.97 -5.59
N ALA A 156 22.12 24.05 -4.81
CA ALA A 156 23.25 24.90 -4.44
C ALA A 156 24.37 24.14 -3.69
N ARG A 157 24.04 23.01 -3.03
CA ARG A 157 25.02 22.13 -2.36
C ARG A 157 25.74 21.18 -3.30
N TYR A 158 25.26 21.05 -4.54
CA TYR A 158 25.83 20.19 -5.57
C TYR A 158 26.22 21.01 -6.80
N PRO A 159 27.33 21.77 -6.78
CA PRO A 159 27.75 22.63 -7.90
C PRO A 159 27.97 21.89 -9.22
N GLN A 160 28.15 20.56 -9.17
CA GLN A 160 28.34 19.70 -10.34
C GLN A 160 27.03 19.10 -10.86
N ALA A 161 25.88 19.44 -10.26
CA ALA A 161 24.58 18.98 -10.75
C ALA A 161 24.33 19.51 -12.18
N PRO A 162 23.67 18.73 -13.05
CA PRO A 162 23.43 19.12 -14.45
C PRO A 162 22.40 20.25 -14.62
N VAL A 163 21.70 20.61 -13.55
CA VAL A 163 20.71 21.70 -13.45
C VAL A 163 20.86 22.39 -12.10
N HIS A 164 20.51 23.67 -12.03
CA HIS A 164 20.65 24.48 -10.81
C HIS A 164 19.36 25.15 -10.34
N SER A 165 18.24 24.94 -11.05
CA SER A 165 16.94 25.47 -10.63
C SER A 165 15.77 24.70 -11.25
N LEU A 166 14.57 24.87 -10.68
CA LEU A 166 13.33 24.38 -11.27
C LEU A 166 13.05 25.02 -12.64
N GLY A 167 13.47 26.27 -12.84
CA GLY A 167 13.37 26.98 -14.11
C GLY A 167 14.17 26.29 -15.22
N GLU A 168 15.41 25.89 -14.94
CA GLU A 168 16.24 25.16 -15.90
C GLU A 168 15.66 23.78 -16.24
N ILE A 169 15.08 23.07 -15.26
CA ILE A 169 14.38 21.80 -15.50
C ILE A 169 13.20 22.02 -16.46
N LEU A 170 12.42 23.09 -16.23
CA LEU A 170 11.30 23.49 -17.10
C LEU A 170 11.76 23.83 -18.52
N GLU A 171 12.84 24.58 -18.67
CA GLU A 171 13.39 24.99 -19.98
C GLU A 171 13.93 23.80 -20.78
N ARG A 172 14.57 22.83 -20.10
CA ARG A 172 15.10 21.63 -20.75
C ARG A 172 14.01 20.65 -21.20
N GLY A 173 12.89 20.61 -20.51
CA GLY A 173 11.82 19.65 -20.80
C GLY A 173 12.10 18.23 -20.28
N ASP A 174 13.10 18.05 -19.41
CA ASP A 174 13.53 16.75 -18.86
C ASP A 174 12.59 16.26 -17.72
N TYR A 175 11.28 16.30 -17.95
CA TYR A 175 10.26 15.87 -16.99
C TYR A 175 9.05 15.26 -17.69
N HIS A 176 8.29 14.42 -16.97
CA HIS A 176 7.07 13.84 -17.50
C HIS A 176 5.95 14.91 -17.59
N ALA A 177 5.16 14.92 -18.67
CA ALA A 177 4.12 15.92 -18.92
C ALA A 177 3.12 16.12 -17.75
N ALA A 178 2.88 15.07 -16.97
CA ALA A 178 2.02 15.13 -15.78
C ALA A 178 2.53 16.10 -14.68
N LEU A 179 3.82 16.43 -14.66
CA LEU A 179 4.44 17.32 -13.69
C LEU A 179 4.43 18.80 -14.12
N GLU A 180 4.21 19.06 -15.42
CA GLU A 180 4.42 20.37 -16.02
C GLU A 180 3.63 21.48 -15.33
N ALA A 181 2.34 21.25 -15.08
CA ALA A 181 1.48 22.24 -14.43
C ALA A 181 1.94 22.57 -13.01
N GLY A 182 2.30 21.54 -12.22
CA GLY A 182 2.79 21.71 -10.86
C GLY A 182 4.14 22.41 -10.80
N PHE A 183 5.04 22.09 -11.74
CA PHE A 183 6.34 22.74 -11.85
C PHE A 183 6.20 24.22 -12.26
N LYS A 184 5.38 24.52 -13.26
CA LYS A 184 5.07 25.91 -13.66
C LYS A 184 4.46 26.70 -12.51
N GLN A 185 3.50 26.12 -11.79
CA GLN A 185 2.86 26.75 -10.63
C GLN A 185 3.88 27.04 -9.53
N SER A 186 4.74 26.08 -9.19
CA SER A 186 5.76 26.25 -8.14
C SER A 186 6.84 27.26 -8.56
N ASN A 187 7.27 27.21 -9.83
CA ASN A 187 8.29 28.12 -10.36
C ASN A 187 7.81 29.58 -10.43
N ALA A 188 6.50 29.81 -10.58
CA ALA A 188 5.88 31.14 -10.60
C ALA A 188 5.78 31.81 -9.22
N ILE A 189 6.17 31.14 -8.13
CA ILE A 189 6.20 31.75 -6.80
C ILE A 189 7.46 32.61 -6.66
N ASP A 190 7.26 33.90 -6.37
CA ASP A 190 8.35 34.89 -6.34
C ASP A 190 9.03 35.01 -4.97
N SER A 191 8.36 34.62 -3.88
CA SER A 191 8.88 34.72 -2.51
C SER A 191 8.53 33.51 -1.66
N ARG A 192 9.47 33.09 -0.80
CA ARG A 192 9.26 32.08 0.23
C ARG A 192 8.11 32.46 1.16
N ASP A 193 8.00 33.75 1.51
CA ASP A 193 6.93 34.30 2.34
C ASP A 193 5.80 34.91 1.48
N SER A 194 5.31 34.14 0.51
CA SER A 194 4.16 34.55 -0.30
C SER A 194 2.86 34.58 0.53
N ALA A 195 1.87 35.36 0.10
CA ALA A 195 0.55 35.36 0.75
C ALA A 195 -0.09 33.96 0.74
N ALA A 196 0.07 33.20 -0.36
CA ALA A 196 -0.39 31.83 -0.47
C ALA A 196 0.27 30.91 0.58
N HIS A 197 1.58 31.08 0.81
CA HIS A 197 2.32 30.32 1.82
C HIS A 197 1.79 30.60 3.24
N ARG A 198 1.61 31.87 3.62
CA ARG A 198 1.03 32.24 4.92
C ARG A 198 -0.39 31.72 5.13
N ILE A 199 -1.23 31.78 4.09
CA ILE A 199 -2.60 31.23 4.14
C ILE A 199 -2.55 29.71 4.37
N ALA A 200 -1.67 29.00 3.65
CA ALA A 200 -1.52 27.56 3.80
C ALA A 200 -1.03 27.20 5.21
N LEU A 201 -0.04 27.91 5.76
CA LEU A 201 0.42 27.73 7.14
C LEU A 201 -0.70 27.95 8.17
N HIS A 202 -1.52 29.00 7.99
CA HIS A 202 -2.66 29.25 8.88
C HIS A 202 -3.70 28.12 8.82
N LYS A 203 -3.98 27.59 7.62
CA LYS A 203 -4.86 26.43 7.46
C LYS A 203 -4.30 25.17 8.10
N ARG A 204 -2.98 24.94 8.01
CA ARG A 204 -2.33 23.81 8.70
C ARG A 204 -2.47 23.91 10.21
N ALA A 205 -2.30 25.10 10.77
CA ALA A 205 -2.53 25.33 12.20
C ALA A 205 -3.97 24.98 12.60
N ALA A 206 -4.97 25.44 11.82
CA ALA A 206 -6.37 25.09 12.05
C ALA A 206 -6.63 23.57 11.96
N VAL A 207 -6.03 22.86 11.00
CA VAL A 207 -6.13 21.38 10.92
C VAL A 207 -5.51 20.75 12.17
N ARG A 208 -4.34 21.22 12.62
CA ARG A 208 -3.67 20.71 13.83
C ARG A 208 -4.54 20.94 15.08
N GLU A 209 -5.16 22.10 15.22
CA GLU A 209 -6.08 22.41 16.32
C GLU A 209 -7.30 21.48 16.32
N LEU A 210 -7.96 21.30 15.16
CA LEU A 210 -9.13 20.42 15.03
C LEU A 210 -8.82 18.96 15.39
N ILE A 211 -7.68 18.43 14.92
CA ILE A 211 -7.28 17.06 15.23
C ILE A 211 -6.88 16.92 16.70
N THR A 212 -6.19 17.92 17.27
CA THR A 212 -5.83 17.93 18.70
C THR A 212 -7.09 17.89 19.58
N ALA A 213 -8.05 18.76 19.30
CA ALA A 213 -9.33 18.80 20.02
C ALA A 213 -10.06 17.45 19.90
N ALA A 214 -10.11 16.84 18.73
CA ALA A 214 -10.74 15.54 18.54
C ALA A 214 -10.07 14.41 19.34
N LEU A 215 -8.73 14.39 19.41
CA LEU A 215 -7.97 13.42 20.21
C LEU A 215 -8.28 13.60 21.72
N GLU A 216 -8.26 14.84 22.20
CA GLU A 216 -8.43 15.20 23.61
C GLU A 216 -9.88 15.02 24.11
N GLU A 217 -10.86 15.58 23.40
CA GLU A 217 -12.27 15.54 23.77
C GLU A 217 -12.79 14.10 23.86
N GLN A 218 -12.37 13.25 22.92
CA GLN A 218 -12.78 11.84 22.85
C GLN A 218 -11.92 10.93 23.72
N ARG A 219 -10.80 11.46 24.24
CA ARG A 219 -9.79 10.74 25.03
C ARG A 219 -9.37 9.45 24.34
N VAL A 220 -8.92 9.57 23.09
CA VAL A 220 -8.49 8.45 22.26
C VAL A 220 -6.96 8.45 22.13
N ASP A 221 -6.38 7.26 22.09
CA ASP A 221 -4.94 7.05 21.86
C ASP A 221 -4.56 7.38 20.41
N ALA A 222 -5.47 7.15 19.47
CA ALA A 222 -5.28 7.41 18.05
C ALA A 222 -6.62 7.56 17.32
N LEU A 223 -6.62 8.33 16.24
CA LEU A 223 -7.68 8.32 15.24
C LEU A 223 -7.41 7.22 14.21
N VAL A 224 -8.48 6.59 13.71
CA VAL A 224 -8.43 5.55 12.69
C VAL A 224 -9.38 5.87 11.54
N TYR A 225 -8.88 5.78 10.30
CA TYR A 225 -9.63 6.07 9.09
C TYR A 225 -8.99 5.41 7.85
N PRO A 226 -9.72 5.23 6.73
CA PRO A 226 -9.13 4.73 5.49
C PRO A 226 -8.02 5.66 4.98
N VAL A 227 -6.91 5.13 4.48
CA VAL A 227 -5.86 5.96 3.85
C VAL A 227 -6.41 6.61 2.56
N LEU A 228 -7.06 5.79 1.75
CA LEU A 228 -7.81 6.16 0.55
C LEU A 228 -9.20 5.56 0.67
N SER A 229 -10.25 6.30 0.29
CA SER A 229 -11.63 5.77 0.35
C SER A 229 -11.94 4.74 -0.75
N ARG A 230 -11.11 4.69 -1.80
CA ARG A 230 -11.31 3.83 -2.98
C ARG A 230 -10.06 3.03 -3.33
N LYS A 231 -10.24 2.04 -4.20
CA LYS A 231 -9.18 1.24 -4.80
C LYS A 231 -8.17 2.12 -5.54
N ALA A 232 -6.92 1.64 -5.57
CA ALA A 232 -5.90 2.22 -6.44
C ALA A 232 -6.40 2.28 -7.89
N ALA A 233 -6.19 3.42 -8.54
CA ALA A 233 -6.54 3.60 -9.94
C ALA A 233 -5.69 2.71 -10.85
N LEU A 234 -6.24 2.35 -12.00
CA LEU A 234 -5.48 1.67 -13.04
C LEU A 234 -4.45 2.63 -13.64
N ILE A 235 -3.38 2.06 -14.21
CA ILE A 235 -2.33 2.86 -14.85
C ILE A 235 -2.94 3.68 -15.98
N GLY A 236 -2.71 4.99 -15.95
CA GLY A 236 -3.26 5.94 -16.92
C GLY A 236 -4.60 6.56 -16.50
N GLU A 237 -5.22 6.08 -15.42
CA GLU A 237 -6.43 6.67 -14.86
C GLU A 237 -6.11 7.59 -13.68
N PRO A 238 -6.88 8.68 -13.47
CA PRO A 238 -6.72 9.50 -12.29
C PRO A 238 -7.18 8.73 -11.05
N ALA A 239 -6.46 8.91 -9.94
CA ALA A 239 -6.95 8.49 -8.63
C ALA A 239 -8.27 9.21 -8.31
N ARG A 240 -9.23 8.48 -7.73
CA ARG A 240 -10.56 8.99 -7.36
C ARG A 240 -10.86 8.66 -5.91
N GLY A 241 -11.81 9.38 -5.33
CA GLY A 241 -12.19 9.23 -3.92
C GLY A 241 -11.41 10.17 -3.01
N MET A 242 -11.69 10.06 -1.72
CA MET A 242 -11.03 10.85 -0.69
C MET A 242 -9.60 10.36 -0.50
N ASN A 243 -8.66 11.30 -0.51
CA ASN A 243 -7.26 11.09 -0.16
C ASN A 243 -7.02 11.67 1.23
N ASN A 244 -7.02 10.79 2.23
CA ASN A 244 -6.93 11.19 3.63
C ASN A 244 -5.47 11.37 4.11
N CYS A 245 -4.47 11.07 3.26
CA CYS A 245 -3.05 11.28 3.57
C CYS A 245 -2.75 12.75 3.91
N GLN A 246 -3.60 13.69 3.47
CA GLN A 246 -3.44 15.10 3.82
C GLN A 246 -3.63 15.40 5.31
N VAL A 247 -4.36 14.57 6.06
CA VAL A 247 -4.60 14.81 7.49
C VAL A 247 -3.27 14.73 8.27
N SER A 248 -2.54 13.63 8.14
CA SER A 248 -1.20 13.48 8.72
C SER A 248 -0.22 14.48 8.09
N ALA A 249 -0.32 14.72 6.77
CA ALA A 249 0.51 15.68 6.04
C ALA A 249 0.36 17.14 6.53
N SER A 250 -0.81 17.53 7.02
CA SER A 250 -1.12 18.90 7.45
C SER A 250 -0.93 19.12 8.95
N THR A 251 -1.18 18.11 9.76
CA THR A 251 -0.93 18.17 11.21
C THR A 251 0.55 18.04 11.57
N GLY A 252 1.28 17.18 10.85
CA GLY A 252 2.64 16.77 11.22
C GLY A 252 2.68 15.76 12.39
N PHE A 253 1.52 15.23 12.78
CA PHE A 253 1.40 14.20 13.80
C PHE A 253 1.92 12.83 13.32
N PRO A 254 2.30 11.94 14.24
CA PRO A 254 2.70 10.59 13.88
C PRO A 254 1.49 9.82 13.31
N ALA A 255 1.71 9.15 12.19
CA ALA A 255 0.71 8.43 11.44
C ALA A 255 1.24 7.11 10.87
N LEU A 256 0.51 6.01 11.08
CA LEU A 256 0.92 4.68 10.66
C LEU A 256 -0.17 4.06 9.78
N SER A 257 0.15 3.82 8.51
CA SER A 257 -0.71 3.07 7.60
C SER A 257 -0.48 1.57 7.74
N VAL A 258 -1.55 0.87 8.10
CA VAL A 258 -1.58 -0.57 8.29
C VAL A 258 -2.53 -1.21 7.27
N PRO A 259 -2.21 -2.41 6.74
CA PRO A 259 -3.15 -3.13 5.90
C PRO A 259 -4.43 -3.43 6.70
N ALA A 260 -5.59 -3.02 6.20
CA ALA A 260 -6.88 -3.30 6.81
C ALA A 260 -7.50 -4.60 6.26
N GLY A 261 -7.21 -4.94 5.00
CA GLY A 261 -7.70 -6.16 4.36
C GLY A 261 -7.70 -6.02 2.84
N PHE A 262 -8.64 -6.71 2.18
CA PHE A 262 -8.76 -6.77 0.73
C PHE A 262 -10.21 -6.59 0.30
N THR A 263 -10.41 -5.92 -0.84
CA THR A 263 -11.69 -5.91 -1.56
C THR A 263 -12.05 -7.27 -2.14
N ALA A 264 -13.26 -7.42 -2.68
CA ALA A 264 -13.73 -8.69 -3.23
C ALA A 264 -12.89 -9.18 -4.43
N ASP A 265 -12.32 -8.24 -5.19
CA ASP A 265 -11.42 -8.50 -6.33
C ASP A 265 -9.92 -8.59 -5.93
N GLY A 266 -9.61 -8.61 -4.62
CA GLY A 266 -8.26 -8.88 -4.11
C GLY A 266 -7.33 -7.66 -4.15
N VAL A 267 -7.89 -6.45 -4.17
CA VAL A 267 -7.16 -5.18 -4.06
C VAL A 267 -7.06 -4.87 -2.55
N PRO A 268 -5.86 -4.90 -1.93
CA PRO A 268 -5.71 -4.44 -0.55
C PRO A 268 -6.34 -3.06 -0.25
N ILE A 269 -6.63 -2.81 1.01
CA ILE A 269 -7.06 -1.50 1.52
C ILE A 269 -6.27 -1.26 2.81
N GLY A 270 -5.78 -0.03 2.99
CA GLY A 270 -5.08 0.40 4.19
C GLY A 270 -5.94 1.31 5.06
N MET A 271 -5.66 1.29 6.36
CA MET A 271 -6.15 2.30 7.31
C MET A 271 -4.98 3.02 7.96
N GLU A 272 -5.12 4.31 8.22
CA GLU A 272 -4.13 5.12 8.92
C GLU A 272 -4.50 5.21 10.41
N LEU A 273 -3.52 5.02 11.28
CA LEU A 273 -3.58 5.30 12.71
C LEU A 273 -2.83 6.61 12.98
N LEU A 274 -3.55 7.67 13.35
CA LEU A 274 -2.97 8.99 13.63
C LEU A 274 -2.97 9.27 15.14
N GLY A 275 -1.80 9.45 15.73
CA GLY A 275 -1.63 9.70 17.16
C GLY A 275 -1.36 11.16 17.50
N PRO A 276 -1.39 11.53 18.79
CA PRO A 276 -0.81 12.79 19.27
C PRO A 276 0.70 12.87 19.00
N PRO A 277 1.32 14.05 19.16
CA PRO A 277 2.76 14.19 19.05
C PRO A 277 3.54 13.19 19.90
N TRP A 278 4.59 12.62 19.30
CA TRP A 278 5.57 11.76 19.96
C TRP A 278 5.01 10.44 20.52
N THR A 279 3.90 9.95 19.97
CA THR A 279 3.28 8.68 20.39
C THR A 279 3.55 7.52 19.44
N GLU A 280 4.69 7.54 18.73
CA GLU A 280 5.03 6.53 17.73
C GLU A 280 5.05 5.11 18.29
N SER A 281 5.66 4.94 19.46
CA SER A 281 5.73 3.66 20.17
C SER A 281 4.33 3.10 20.45
N ARG A 282 3.37 3.97 20.79
CA ARG A 282 1.99 3.57 21.04
C ARG A 282 1.30 3.13 19.76
N LEU A 283 1.45 3.89 18.66
CA LEU A 283 0.90 3.54 17.36
C LEU A 283 1.47 2.22 16.84
N LEU A 284 2.78 2.02 16.95
CA LEU A 284 3.45 0.77 16.57
C LEU A 284 2.95 -0.41 17.38
N SER A 285 2.76 -0.24 18.69
CA SER A 285 2.25 -1.32 19.52
C SER A 285 0.80 -1.68 19.18
N ILE A 286 -0.06 -0.68 18.91
CA ILE A 286 -1.45 -0.92 18.46
C ILE A 286 -1.44 -1.67 17.12
N ALA A 287 -0.63 -1.21 16.16
CA ALA A 287 -0.49 -1.85 14.86
C ALA A 287 0.04 -3.28 14.97
N TYR A 288 1.04 -3.51 15.83
CA TYR A 288 1.60 -4.83 16.08
C TYR A 288 0.57 -5.79 16.66
N ALA A 289 -0.17 -5.36 17.70
CA ALA A 289 -1.24 -6.17 18.28
C ALA A 289 -2.32 -6.52 17.23
N PHE A 290 -2.72 -5.57 16.39
CA PHE A 290 -3.65 -5.81 15.29
C PHE A 290 -3.09 -6.76 14.22
N GLU A 291 -1.85 -6.57 13.79
CA GLU A 291 -1.16 -7.44 12.83
C GLU A 291 -1.09 -8.89 13.34
N ARG A 292 -0.72 -9.09 14.61
CA ARG A 292 -0.65 -10.40 15.25
C ARG A 292 -2.02 -11.05 15.37
N ALA A 293 -3.05 -10.23 15.61
CA ALA A 293 -4.41 -10.69 15.82
C ALA A 293 -5.09 -11.14 14.52
N VAL A 294 -4.89 -10.40 13.44
CA VAL A 294 -5.70 -10.50 12.21
C VAL A 294 -4.89 -11.00 11.01
N GLN A 295 -3.58 -10.79 10.99
CA GLN A 295 -2.69 -11.07 9.86
C GLN A 295 -3.25 -10.51 8.53
N PRO A 296 -3.54 -9.20 8.48
CA PRO A 296 -4.34 -8.58 7.41
C PRO A 296 -3.59 -8.51 6.07
N ARG A 297 -2.29 -8.83 6.05
CA ARG A 297 -1.42 -8.74 4.88
C ARG A 297 -1.30 -10.10 4.18
N ARG A 298 -1.48 -10.11 2.85
CA ARG A 298 -1.16 -11.25 1.98
C ARG A 298 -0.09 -10.86 0.98
N ALA A 299 0.89 -11.72 0.76
CA ALA A 299 1.88 -11.51 -0.31
C ALA A 299 1.21 -11.65 -1.68
N PRO A 300 1.51 -10.78 -2.67
CA PRO A 300 0.89 -10.90 -3.98
C PRO A 300 1.44 -12.11 -4.73
N ALA A 301 0.55 -12.82 -5.44
CA ALA A 301 0.91 -14.00 -6.25
C ALA A 301 1.77 -13.64 -7.49
N THR A 302 2.06 -12.36 -7.72
CA THR A 302 2.91 -11.86 -8.81
C THR A 302 4.38 -11.71 -8.42
N THR A 303 4.71 -11.81 -7.13
CA THR A 303 6.07 -11.64 -6.59
C THR A 303 6.38 -12.78 -5.62
N PRO A 304 6.59 -14.01 -6.13
CA PRO A 304 6.84 -15.16 -5.27
C PRO A 304 8.13 -14.96 -4.46
N ALA A 305 8.18 -15.55 -3.27
CA ALA A 305 9.38 -15.52 -2.44
C ALA A 305 10.56 -16.18 -3.16
N LEU A 306 11.76 -15.65 -2.90
CA LEU A 306 13.00 -16.29 -3.34
C LEU A 306 13.18 -17.63 -2.62
N VAL A 307 13.68 -18.63 -3.35
CA VAL A 307 14.07 -19.94 -2.79
C VAL A 307 15.58 -19.92 -2.63
N ASN A 308 16.07 -19.91 -1.38
CA ASN A 308 17.51 -19.81 -1.06
C ASN A 308 18.20 -18.62 -1.74
N GLY A 309 17.54 -17.45 -1.74
CA GLY A 309 18.05 -16.23 -2.38
C GLY A 309 18.01 -16.24 -3.91
N LYS A 310 17.42 -17.27 -4.54
CA LYS A 310 17.31 -17.39 -6.00
C LYS A 310 15.85 -17.34 -6.46
N ARG A 311 15.67 -17.07 -7.74
CA ARG A 311 14.38 -17.18 -8.43
C ARG A 311 13.76 -18.58 -8.17
N PRO A 312 12.47 -18.66 -7.79
CA PRO A 312 11.79 -19.95 -7.68
C PRO A 312 11.78 -20.69 -9.03
N PRO A 313 12.02 -22.02 -9.06
CA PRO A 313 11.97 -22.79 -10.29
C PRO A 313 10.55 -22.86 -10.84
N PRO A 314 10.37 -23.15 -12.16
CA PRO A 314 9.08 -23.50 -12.70
C PRO A 314 8.46 -24.70 -11.96
N LEU A 315 7.13 -24.71 -11.89
CA LEU A 315 6.37 -25.81 -11.30
C LEU A 315 5.74 -26.65 -12.41
N ARG A 316 5.73 -27.97 -12.27
CA ARG A 316 5.10 -28.89 -13.23
C ARG A 316 3.87 -29.57 -12.65
N SER A 317 2.87 -29.78 -13.50
CA SER A 317 1.71 -30.63 -13.22
C SER A 317 1.42 -31.48 -14.44
N ALA A 318 0.89 -32.68 -14.23
CA ALA A 318 0.39 -33.53 -15.29
C ALA A 318 -0.97 -34.10 -14.88
N ALA A 319 -1.85 -34.27 -15.86
CA ALA A 319 -3.16 -34.87 -15.64
C ALA A 319 -3.52 -35.79 -16.80
N ALA A 320 -4.23 -36.86 -16.47
CA ALA A 320 -4.75 -37.84 -17.40
C ALA A 320 -6.22 -38.08 -17.07
N ILE A 321 -7.11 -37.81 -18.03
CA ILE A 321 -8.55 -38.01 -17.88
C ILE A 321 -9.01 -38.68 -19.17
N GLU A 322 -9.58 -39.88 -19.07
CA GLU A 322 -10.01 -40.66 -20.24
C GLU A 322 -8.86 -40.80 -21.26
N GLU A 323 -9.07 -40.29 -22.48
CA GLU A 323 -8.14 -40.32 -23.61
C GLU A 323 -7.26 -39.06 -23.67
N VAL A 324 -7.46 -38.11 -22.75
CA VAL A 324 -6.71 -36.86 -22.68
C VAL A 324 -5.49 -37.04 -21.80
N ARG A 325 -4.35 -36.55 -22.28
CA ARG A 325 -3.10 -36.40 -21.53
C ARG A 325 -2.68 -34.95 -21.63
N ALA A 326 -2.34 -34.36 -20.48
CA ALA A 326 -1.95 -32.96 -20.39
C ALA A 326 -0.76 -32.79 -19.47
N THR A 327 0.19 -31.96 -19.89
CA THR A 327 1.28 -31.49 -19.05
C THR A 327 1.27 -29.97 -18.99
N PHE A 328 1.67 -29.44 -17.85
CA PHE A 328 1.65 -28.02 -17.54
C PHE A 328 2.96 -27.62 -16.89
N THR A 329 3.47 -26.46 -17.29
CA THR A 329 4.62 -25.82 -16.64
C THR A 329 4.24 -24.40 -16.29
N PHE A 330 4.31 -24.05 -15.01
CA PHE A 330 4.00 -22.72 -14.51
C PHE A 330 5.28 -22.03 -14.04
N ASP A 331 5.57 -20.86 -14.62
CA ASP A 331 6.65 -20.00 -14.15
C ASP A 331 6.10 -19.00 -13.12
N PRO A 332 6.42 -19.16 -11.83
CA PRO A 332 5.86 -18.30 -10.78
C PRO A 332 6.33 -16.84 -10.87
N VAL A 333 7.43 -16.54 -11.57
CA VAL A 333 7.95 -15.18 -11.71
C VAL A 333 7.19 -14.40 -12.78
N THR A 334 6.97 -15.01 -13.94
CA THR A 334 6.22 -14.36 -15.04
C THR A 334 4.72 -14.58 -14.91
N GLY A 335 4.31 -15.60 -14.16
CA GLY A 335 2.95 -16.12 -14.07
C GLY A 335 2.46 -16.74 -15.37
N ARG A 336 3.38 -17.18 -16.22
CA ARG A 336 3.08 -17.88 -17.48
C ARG A 336 2.82 -19.34 -17.19
N LEU A 337 1.70 -19.85 -17.69
CA LEU A 337 1.34 -21.25 -17.70
C LEU A 337 1.47 -21.77 -19.13
N SER A 338 2.48 -22.60 -19.36
CA SER A 338 2.67 -23.36 -20.59
C SER A 338 1.94 -24.69 -20.48
N TYR A 339 1.32 -25.14 -21.57
CA TYR A 339 0.61 -26.42 -21.62
C TYR A 339 0.89 -27.19 -22.89
N ASP A 340 0.85 -28.51 -22.77
CA ASP A 340 0.83 -29.47 -23.87
C ASP A 340 -0.29 -30.47 -23.58
N VAL A 341 -1.30 -30.51 -24.46
CA VAL A 341 -2.49 -31.36 -24.32
C VAL A 341 -2.65 -32.20 -25.58
N SER A 342 -2.85 -33.50 -25.42
CA SER A 342 -3.16 -34.43 -26.51
C SER A 342 -4.32 -35.35 -26.15
N ALA A 343 -5.09 -35.76 -27.15
CA ALA A 343 -6.17 -36.72 -27.03
C ALA A 343 -5.95 -37.87 -28.03
N THR A 344 -5.91 -39.12 -27.54
CA THR A 344 -5.45 -40.26 -28.34
C THR A 344 -6.46 -40.74 -29.39
N SER A 345 -7.76 -40.54 -29.20
CA SER A 345 -8.80 -40.98 -30.14
C SER A 345 -9.97 -40.01 -30.32
N ALA A 346 -9.73 -38.72 -30.07
CA ALA A 346 -10.72 -37.69 -30.36
C ALA A 346 -11.02 -37.63 -31.87
N ARG A 347 -12.19 -38.15 -32.28
CA ARG A 347 -12.83 -37.67 -33.52
C ARG A 347 -12.94 -36.15 -33.36
N ALA A 348 -12.46 -35.40 -34.35
CA ALA A 348 -12.50 -33.94 -34.33
C ALA A 348 -13.91 -33.46 -33.93
N GLY A 349 -14.02 -32.75 -32.79
CA GLY A 349 -15.27 -32.20 -32.28
C GLY A 349 -15.98 -32.98 -31.16
N ALA A 350 -15.49 -34.14 -30.70
CA ALA A 350 -16.16 -34.93 -29.66
C ALA A 350 -15.70 -34.66 -28.22
N VAL A 351 -14.62 -33.89 -28.03
CA VAL A 351 -14.01 -33.61 -26.72
C VAL A 351 -13.61 -32.13 -26.65
N SER A 352 -14.00 -31.44 -25.59
CA SER A 352 -13.46 -30.12 -25.24
C SER A 352 -12.68 -30.20 -23.93
N VAL A 353 -11.53 -29.52 -23.88
CA VAL A 353 -10.64 -29.51 -22.71
C VAL A 353 -10.42 -28.07 -22.29
N ALA A 354 -10.62 -27.79 -21.01
CA ALA A 354 -10.47 -26.45 -20.46
C ALA A 354 -9.82 -26.49 -19.08
N ILE A 355 -9.07 -25.45 -18.77
CA ILE A 355 -8.60 -25.17 -17.40
C ILE A 355 -9.64 -24.28 -16.75
N HIS A 356 -10.12 -24.64 -15.58
CA HIS A 356 -11.05 -23.82 -14.80
C HIS A 356 -10.63 -23.73 -13.34
N ARG A 357 -11.05 -22.64 -12.68
CA ARG A 357 -11.06 -22.56 -11.22
C ARG A 357 -12.21 -23.42 -10.71
N ALA A 358 -12.05 -24.17 -9.62
CA ALA A 358 -13.17 -24.90 -9.03
C ALA A 358 -13.23 -24.70 -7.52
N ALA A 359 -14.44 -24.82 -6.96
CA ALA A 359 -14.63 -25.13 -5.56
C ALA A 359 -14.95 -26.63 -5.43
N LYS A 360 -14.88 -27.16 -4.20
CA LYS A 360 -15.00 -28.60 -3.90
C LYS A 360 -16.16 -29.28 -4.65
N ASP A 361 -17.29 -28.58 -4.83
CA ASP A 361 -18.53 -29.16 -5.35
C ASP A 361 -19.05 -28.57 -6.67
N HIS A 362 -18.38 -27.60 -7.29
CA HIS A 362 -18.81 -27.02 -8.58
C HIS A 362 -17.66 -26.52 -9.45
N ASN A 363 -17.86 -26.53 -10.78
CA ASN A 363 -16.93 -25.90 -11.72
C ASN A 363 -17.13 -24.38 -11.69
N GLY A 364 -16.04 -23.65 -11.51
CA GLY A 364 -16.01 -22.19 -11.59
C GLY A 364 -15.67 -21.71 -13.01
N PRO A 365 -15.30 -20.43 -13.16
CA PRO A 365 -15.03 -19.83 -14.46
C PRO A 365 -13.88 -20.53 -15.19
N VAL A 366 -14.07 -20.72 -16.50
CA VAL A 366 -13.05 -21.21 -17.43
C VAL A 366 -11.96 -20.14 -17.60
N ILE A 367 -10.71 -20.53 -17.37
CA ILE A 367 -9.52 -19.70 -17.57
C ILE A 367 -9.10 -19.76 -19.04
N LEU A 368 -9.02 -20.96 -19.60
CA LEU A 368 -8.54 -21.20 -20.94
C LEU A 368 -9.14 -22.49 -21.51
N SER A 369 -9.62 -22.44 -22.76
CA SER A 369 -9.89 -23.65 -23.54
C SER A 369 -8.59 -24.09 -24.21
N VAL A 370 -8.12 -25.30 -23.88
CA VAL A 370 -6.79 -25.79 -24.24
C VAL A 370 -6.80 -26.86 -25.33
N LEU A 371 -7.98 -27.28 -25.84
CA LEU A 371 -8.05 -28.21 -26.96
C LEU A 371 -9.26 -27.91 -27.85
N ASN A 372 -9.03 -27.82 -29.17
CA ASN A 372 -10.05 -27.82 -30.22
C ASN A 372 -9.56 -28.69 -31.40
N GLY A 373 -9.40 -30.01 -31.17
CA GLY A 373 -8.75 -30.93 -32.11
C GLY A 373 -8.16 -32.16 -31.42
N SER A 374 -7.08 -32.73 -31.95
CA SER A 374 -6.38 -33.91 -31.40
C SER A 374 -5.19 -33.57 -30.49
N ALA A 375 -4.57 -32.41 -30.67
CA ALA A 375 -3.51 -31.90 -29.79
C ALA A 375 -3.47 -30.36 -29.82
N SER A 376 -2.96 -29.75 -28.77
CA SER A 376 -2.72 -28.32 -28.66
C SER A 376 -1.63 -28.02 -27.66
N THR A 377 -0.75 -27.09 -28.02
CA THR A 377 0.26 -26.50 -27.14
C THR A 377 0.06 -25.00 -27.10
N GLY A 378 0.46 -24.37 -25.99
CA GLY A 378 0.37 -22.92 -25.88
C GLY A 378 0.79 -22.38 -24.53
N ASP A 379 0.65 -21.06 -24.40
CA ASP A 379 1.01 -20.31 -23.20
C ASP A 379 -0.07 -19.30 -22.86
N VAL A 380 -0.37 -19.15 -21.57
CA VAL A 380 -1.24 -18.10 -21.05
C VAL A 380 -0.62 -17.43 -19.84
N VAL A 381 -0.75 -16.11 -19.74
CA VAL A 381 -0.38 -15.39 -18.52
C VAL A 381 -1.59 -15.40 -17.59
N LEU A 382 -1.49 -16.10 -16.47
CA LEU A 382 -2.58 -16.20 -15.49
C LEU A 382 -2.88 -14.83 -14.87
N GLN A 383 -4.16 -14.51 -14.68
CA GLN A 383 -4.57 -13.33 -13.92
C GLN A 383 -4.29 -13.54 -12.42
N PRO A 384 -4.20 -12.47 -11.60
CA PRO A 384 -3.91 -12.62 -10.17
C PRO A 384 -4.81 -13.63 -9.46
N ILE A 385 -6.13 -13.59 -9.73
CA ILE A 385 -7.10 -14.51 -9.14
C ILE A 385 -6.87 -15.98 -9.53
N ASP A 386 -6.36 -16.23 -10.74
CA ASP A 386 -6.04 -17.58 -11.22
C ASP A 386 -4.74 -18.10 -10.60
N ARG A 387 -3.76 -17.21 -10.39
CA ARG A 387 -2.51 -17.54 -9.66
C ARG A 387 -2.79 -17.88 -8.20
N GLU A 388 -3.71 -17.14 -7.57
CA GLU A 388 -4.15 -17.45 -6.21
C GLU A 388 -4.88 -18.81 -6.14
N ALA A 389 -5.72 -19.11 -7.13
CA ALA A 389 -6.34 -20.44 -7.25
C ALA A 389 -5.26 -21.53 -7.44
N LEU A 390 -4.25 -21.32 -8.29
CA LEU A 390 -3.12 -22.23 -8.45
C LEU A 390 -2.41 -22.49 -7.13
N ALA A 391 -2.10 -21.44 -6.37
CA ALA A 391 -1.41 -21.53 -5.09
C ALA A 391 -2.21 -22.33 -4.03
N ARG A 392 -3.55 -22.31 -4.10
CA ARG A 392 -4.42 -23.12 -3.22
C ARG A 392 -4.70 -24.53 -3.74
N GLY A 393 -4.27 -24.85 -4.96
CA GLY A 393 -4.59 -26.11 -5.63
C GLY A 393 -6.01 -26.14 -6.23
N ASP A 394 -6.65 -24.99 -6.46
CA ASP A 394 -8.02 -24.88 -6.96
C ASP A 394 -8.10 -24.85 -8.50
N LEU A 395 -7.03 -25.24 -9.20
CA LEU A 395 -7.02 -25.37 -10.65
C LEU A 395 -7.30 -26.80 -11.08
N TYR A 396 -8.18 -26.94 -12.06
CA TYR A 396 -8.62 -28.23 -12.57
C TYR A 396 -8.57 -28.27 -14.08
N LEU A 397 -8.20 -29.44 -14.61
CA LEU A 397 -8.43 -29.81 -15.99
C LEU A 397 -9.84 -30.39 -16.10
N GLY A 398 -10.72 -29.70 -16.83
CA GLY A 398 -12.03 -30.21 -17.21
C GLY A 398 -11.99 -30.81 -18.60
N VAL A 399 -12.59 -31.99 -18.75
CA VAL A 399 -12.81 -32.67 -20.02
C VAL A 399 -14.30 -32.89 -20.18
N ARG A 400 -14.89 -32.36 -21.26
CA ARG A 400 -16.26 -32.65 -21.65
C ARG A 400 -16.24 -33.53 -22.88
N SER A 401 -16.88 -34.69 -22.77
CA SER A 401 -17.04 -35.65 -23.84
C SER A 401 -18.51 -36.07 -23.98
N MET A 402 -18.83 -36.88 -24.99
CA MET A 402 -20.16 -37.47 -25.14
C MET A 402 -20.59 -38.32 -23.93
N LYS A 403 -19.66 -38.73 -23.06
CA LYS A 403 -19.93 -39.52 -21.85
C LYS A 403 -20.25 -38.67 -20.62
N GLY A 404 -20.04 -37.35 -20.69
CA GLY A 404 -20.26 -36.43 -19.57
C GLY A 404 -19.07 -35.50 -19.33
N GLU A 405 -19.04 -34.90 -18.14
CA GLU A 405 -17.98 -33.98 -17.70
C GLU A 405 -17.12 -34.65 -16.61
N SER A 406 -15.82 -34.74 -16.89
CA SER A 406 -14.80 -35.31 -16.00
C SER A 406 -13.79 -34.22 -15.64
N ARG A 407 -13.23 -34.25 -14.43
CA ARG A 407 -12.21 -33.29 -14.00
C ARG A 407 -11.09 -33.91 -13.18
N ALA A 408 -9.89 -33.34 -13.27
CA ALA A 408 -8.74 -33.69 -12.43
C ALA A 408 -8.09 -32.42 -11.87
N GLN A 409 -7.74 -32.45 -10.59
CA GLN A 409 -7.02 -31.37 -9.93
C GLN A 409 -5.59 -31.30 -10.48
N LEU A 410 -5.12 -30.08 -10.77
CA LEU A 410 -3.74 -29.82 -11.18
C LEU A 410 -2.89 -29.57 -9.95
N GLN A 411 -1.93 -30.47 -9.69
CA GLN A 411 -1.00 -30.35 -8.58
C GLN A 411 0.39 -29.95 -9.10
N PHE A 412 0.72 -28.68 -8.92
CA PHE A 412 2.00 -28.11 -9.34
C PHE A 412 3.09 -28.38 -8.29
N LYS A 413 4.19 -28.99 -8.73
CA LYS A 413 5.36 -29.30 -7.88
C LYS A 413 6.63 -28.69 -8.50
N PRO A 414 7.62 -28.27 -7.68
CA PRO A 414 8.93 -27.88 -8.19
C PRO A 414 9.55 -29.00 -9.02
N GLU A 415 10.25 -28.60 -10.08
CA GLU A 415 11.06 -29.51 -10.90
C GLU A 415 12.23 -30.14 -10.14
#